data_AF-A0A059CR43-F1
#
_entry.id   AF-A0A059CR43-F1
#
_cell.length_a   1.000
_cell.length_b   1.000
_cell.length_c   1.000
_cell.angle_alpha   90.00
_cell.angle_beta   90.00
_cell.angle_gamma   90.00
#
_symmetry.space_group_name_H-M   'P 1'
#
loop_
_entity.id
_entity.type
_entity.pdbx_description
1 polymer ?
#
loop_
_entity_poly.entity_id
_entity_poly.type
_entity_poly.pdbx_seq_one_letter_code
_entity_poly.pdbx_strand_id
1 'polypeptide(L)'
;SCLASLGLCDAVPKLAQAHARIIKWGLGSNPLVLTKFASASSDLDAVDLACSFVFAPDADARLYDAFLFNTVVRACAQSKRREALGFYRLMLRSGISPNKFTYPFVLKACAGIGDLRLGRAVHCSVVKFGFDEDVHVQNTMVHMYSCCGGGGGIEFARKVFDGMTKLDSVSWSAMIGGYVRLGESGDAIALFRKMQIAGVKPDEITMVLVLSACADLGALELGRWVESYVVRENVRKTVELCNALIDMFAKCGDVDSALRLFRSMSNKTIVSWTSVIGGLAVHGRGVEAVSLFDEMMASGVVPDDVAFIGLLSACSHSGLVEKGRDYFSLMTKRFGIEPKIEHYGCLVDLLCRAGLIQKAIEFVEKMPLEPNPVIWRTLINACRAHGELKLGEDITKRLIGKEPMHESNYVLLSNIYAKMSHWEKKTKIREVMDTKGMRKIPGSTLIELENEIYEFVAGDKSHDQYKEIYEMLDEMGREIKKAGYLPSTSEVLLDINEEDKEDALNRHSEKLAIAFALLRTPPGTSIRIVKNLRVCEDCHSATKFISKIYDREIVVRDRNRFHHFKDGMCSCGDFW
;
A
#
# COMPACT_ATOMS: atom_id res chain seq x y z
N SER A 1 22.35 -39.39 -25.00
CA SER A 1 21.56 -38.85 -26.12
C SER A 1 21.50 -37.33 -26.02
N CYS A 2 21.29 -36.60 -27.12
CA CYS A 2 21.15 -35.13 -27.10
C CYS A 2 20.02 -34.67 -26.16
N LEU A 3 18.90 -35.41 -26.11
CA LEU A 3 17.76 -35.14 -25.23
C LEU A 3 18.08 -35.28 -23.73
N ALA A 4 18.94 -36.23 -23.35
CA ALA A 4 19.40 -36.36 -21.96
C ALA A 4 20.33 -35.21 -21.56
N SER A 5 21.17 -34.74 -22.50
CA SER A 5 22.03 -33.58 -22.29
C SER A 5 21.26 -32.28 -22.10
N LEU A 6 20.15 -32.10 -22.84
CA LEU A 6 19.26 -30.94 -22.70
C LEU A 6 18.46 -30.97 -21.40
N GLY A 7 18.08 -32.15 -20.90
CA GLY A 7 17.39 -32.29 -19.62
C GLY A 7 18.25 -32.04 -18.37
N LEU A 8 19.57 -31.95 -18.53
CA LEU A 8 20.54 -31.71 -17.46
C LEU A 8 21.26 -30.36 -17.60
N CYS A 9 20.78 -29.47 -18.48
CA CYS A 9 21.35 -28.14 -18.65
C CYS A 9 20.94 -27.22 -17.51
N ASP A 10 21.93 -26.80 -16.70
CA ASP A 10 21.81 -25.92 -15.54
C ASP A 10 22.55 -24.58 -15.74
N ALA A 11 23.21 -24.39 -16.88
CA ALA A 11 24.02 -23.20 -17.16
C ALA A 11 24.06 -22.87 -18.66
N VAL A 12 24.09 -21.58 -18.99
CA VAL A 12 24.12 -21.05 -20.38
C VAL A 12 25.27 -21.62 -21.22
N PRO A 13 26.50 -21.82 -20.71
CA PRO A 13 27.57 -22.46 -21.49
C PRO A 13 27.26 -23.91 -21.89
N LYS A 14 26.60 -24.70 -21.03
CA LYS A 14 26.19 -26.08 -21.35
C LYS A 14 25.07 -26.09 -22.41
N LEU A 15 24.17 -25.12 -22.34
CA LEU A 15 23.14 -24.91 -23.36
C LEU A 15 23.75 -24.57 -24.73
N ALA A 16 24.77 -23.71 -24.78
CA ALA A 16 25.50 -23.41 -26.02
C ALA A 16 26.24 -24.64 -26.58
N GLN A 17 26.80 -25.49 -25.73
CA GLN A 17 27.39 -26.77 -26.16
C GLN A 17 26.34 -27.74 -26.71
N ALA A 18 25.15 -27.80 -26.09
CA ALA A 18 24.04 -28.59 -26.61
C ALA A 18 23.59 -28.06 -27.97
N HIS A 19 23.48 -26.74 -28.15
CA HIS A 19 23.18 -26.09 -29.42
C HIS A 19 24.18 -26.50 -30.52
N ALA A 20 25.49 -26.40 -30.24
CA ALA A 20 26.53 -26.81 -31.19
C ALA A 20 26.43 -28.30 -31.56
N ARG A 21 26.05 -29.18 -30.62
CA ARG A 21 25.80 -30.61 -30.89
C ARG A 21 24.58 -30.85 -31.77
N ILE A 22 23.50 -30.08 -31.56
CA ILE A 22 22.28 -30.16 -32.39
C ILE A 22 22.63 -29.84 -33.85
N ILE A 23 23.42 -28.77 -34.08
CA ILE A 23 23.89 -28.40 -35.43
C ILE A 23 24.80 -29.50 -35.99
N LYS A 24 25.83 -29.91 -35.25
CA LYS A 24 26.84 -30.88 -35.72
C LYS A 24 26.23 -32.23 -36.11
N TRP A 25 25.18 -32.66 -35.43
CA TRP A 25 24.53 -33.95 -35.68
C TRP A 25 23.29 -33.85 -36.58
N GLY A 26 23.00 -32.67 -37.14
CA GLY A 26 21.85 -32.47 -38.03
C GLY A 26 20.50 -32.67 -37.33
N LEU A 27 20.44 -32.50 -36.01
CA LEU A 27 19.22 -32.69 -35.21
C LEU A 27 18.30 -31.46 -35.22
N GLY A 28 18.67 -30.41 -35.95
CA GLY A 28 17.88 -29.18 -36.09
C GLY A 28 16.55 -29.39 -36.80
N SER A 29 16.32 -30.54 -37.41
CA SER A 29 15.04 -30.91 -38.03
C SER A 29 14.13 -31.76 -37.13
N ASN A 30 14.54 -32.04 -35.88
CA ASN A 30 13.78 -32.89 -34.96
C ASN A 30 12.94 -32.04 -33.98
N PRO A 31 11.59 -32.05 -34.09
CA PRO A 31 10.72 -31.21 -33.25
C PRO A 31 10.89 -31.43 -31.74
N LEU A 32 11.16 -32.66 -31.30
CA LEU A 32 11.37 -32.98 -29.88
C LEU A 32 12.67 -32.37 -29.34
N VAL A 33 13.72 -32.33 -30.18
CA VAL A 33 15.01 -31.72 -29.83
C VAL A 33 14.89 -30.21 -29.75
N LEU A 34 14.24 -29.58 -30.74
CA LEU A 34 14.00 -28.13 -30.76
C LEU A 34 13.15 -27.67 -29.57
N THR A 35 12.10 -28.43 -29.26
CA THR A 35 11.22 -28.17 -28.12
C THR A 35 11.98 -28.24 -26.79
N LYS A 36 12.75 -29.31 -26.58
CA LYS A 36 13.50 -29.50 -25.34
C LYS A 36 14.63 -28.48 -25.19
N PHE A 37 15.19 -28.03 -26.31
CA PHE A 37 16.13 -26.92 -26.34
C PHE A 37 15.48 -25.60 -25.95
N ALA A 38 14.31 -25.26 -26.51
CA ALA A 38 13.56 -24.06 -26.14
C ALA A 38 13.16 -24.05 -24.66
N SER A 39 12.75 -25.19 -24.10
CA SER A 39 12.46 -25.33 -22.66
C SER A 39 13.69 -25.07 -21.80
N ALA A 40 14.83 -25.72 -22.10
CA ALA A 40 16.07 -25.53 -21.33
C ALA A 40 16.60 -24.09 -21.44
N SER A 41 16.43 -23.44 -22.60
CA SER A 41 16.76 -22.03 -22.79
C SER A 41 15.86 -21.11 -21.96
N SER A 42 14.57 -21.44 -21.82
CA SER A 42 13.65 -20.70 -20.96
C SER A 42 14.06 -20.79 -19.49
N ASP A 43 14.42 -21.97 -19.01
CA ASP A 43 14.79 -22.19 -17.60
C ASP A 43 16.08 -21.43 -17.21
N LEU A 44 16.90 -21.05 -18.19
CA LEU A 44 18.16 -20.33 -18.02
C LEU A 44 18.09 -18.84 -18.43
N ASP A 45 16.89 -18.30 -18.68
CA ASP A 45 16.65 -16.94 -19.19
C ASP A 45 17.44 -16.61 -20.48
N ALA A 46 17.73 -17.64 -21.28
CA ALA A 46 18.50 -17.57 -22.52
C ALA A 46 17.62 -17.81 -23.75
N VAL A 47 16.35 -17.40 -23.69
CA VAL A 47 15.34 -17.72 -24.72
C VAL A 47 15.72 -17.17 -26.11
N ASP A 48 16.50 -16.07 -26.19
CA ASP A 48 16.98 -15.51 -27.46
C ASP A 48 17.81 -16.51 -28.28
N LEU A 49 18.60 -17.33 -27.58
CA LEU A 49 19.41 -18.38 -28.21
C LEU A 49 18.54 -19.47 -28.82
N ALA A 50 17.43 -19.83 -28.16
CA ALA A 50 16.46 -20.74 -28.73
C ALA A 50 15.70 -20.10 -29.91
N CYS A 51 15.23 -18.87 -29.74
CA CYS A 51 14.44 -18.18 -30.75
C CYS A 51 15.22 -17.93 -32.05
N SER A 52 16.48 -17.49 -31.94
CA SER A 52 17.36 -17.24 -33.10
C SER A 52 17.68 -18.52 -33.89
N PHE A 53 17.70 -19.68 -33.23
CA PHE A 53 17.96 -20.96 -33.87
C PHE A 53 16.68 -21.61 -34.42
N VAL A 54 15.60 -21.63 -33.63
CA VAL A 54 14.34 -22.31 -33.95
C VAL A 54 13.54 -21.57 -35.02
N PHE A 55 13.58 -20.23 -35.03
CA PHE A 55 12.83 -19.38 -35.96
C PHE A 55 13.76 -18.61 -36.91
N ALA A 56 14.92 -19.19 -37.24
CA ALA A 56 15.84 -18.61 -38.21
C ALA A 56 15.18 -18.48 -39.61
N PRO A 57 15.58 -17.52 -40.46
CA PRO A 57 15.01 -17.35 -41.80
C PRO A 57 15.09 -18.59 -42.69
N ASP A 58 16.06 -19.48 -42.45
CA ASP A 58 16.33 -20.72 -43.16
C ASP A 58 15.72 -21.98 -42.49
N ALA A 59 15.02 -21.83 -41.36
CA ALA A 59 14.40 -22.94 -40.64
C ALA A 59 13.19 -23.53 -41.40
N ASP A 60 13.03 -24.85 -41.35
CA ASP A 60 11.90 -25.53 -42.00
C ASP A 60 10.61 -25.29 -41.20
N ALA A 61 9.77 -24.37 -41.70
CA ALA A 61 8.50 -24.01 -41.10
C ALA A 61 7.49 -25.19 -40.98
N ARG A 62 7.71 -26.31 -41.67
CA ARG A 62 6.91 -27.53 -41.51
C ARG A 62 7.08 -28.21 -40.16
N LEU A 63 8.13 -27.85 -39.41
CA LEU A 63 8.41 -28.38 -38.08
C LEU A 63 7.72 -27.59 -36.97
N TYR A 64 7.01 -26.51 -37.30
CA TYR A 64 6.29 -25.70 -36.33
C TYR A 64 4.99 -26.37 -35.90
N ASP A 65 4.81 -26.50 -34.60
CA ASP A 65 3.57 -26.94 -33.98
C ASP A 65 3.15 -26.00 -32.84
N ALA A 66 1.94 -26.21 -32.33
CA ALA A 66 1.42 -25.39 -31.25
C ALA A 66 2.22 -25.54 -29.94
N PHE A 67 2.88 -26.69 -29.73
CA PHE A 67 3.64 -26.94 -28.51
C PHE A 67 4.92 -26.10 -28.45
N LEU A 68 5.65 -26.04 -29.57
CA LEU A 68 6.85 -25.23 -29.74
C LEU A 68 6.55 -23.75 -29.52
N PHE A 69 5.51 -23.23 -30.18
CA PHE A 69 5.07 -21.85 -29.98
C PHE A 69 4.64 -21.59 -28.54
N ASN A 70 3.86 -22.48 -27.92
CA ASN A 70 3.44 -22.33 -26.52
C ASN A 70 4.62 -22.29 -25.55
N THR A 71 5.66 -23.09 -25.81
CA THR A 71 6.89 -23.11 -24.99
C THR A 71 7.61 -21.76 -25.05
N VAL A 72 7.77 -21.21 -26.25
CA VAL A 72 8.46 -19.92 -26.45
C VAL A 72 7.62 -18.74 -25.95
N VAL A 73 6.31 -18.73 -26.23
CA VAL A 73 5.41 -17.69 -25.71
C VAL A 73 5.39 -17.70 -24.19
N ARG A 74 5.36 -18.89 -23.55
CA ARG A 74 5.44 -19.03 -22.09
C ARG A 74 6.73 -18.46 -21.52
N ALA A 75 7.86 -18.76 -22.16
CA ALA A 75 9.18 -18.27 -21.77
C ALA A 75 9.25 -16.74 -21.83
N CYS A 76 8.79 -16.15 -22.93
CA CYS A 76 8.81 -14.71 -23.13
C CYS A 76 7.74 -13.96 -22.31
N ALA A 77 6.66 -14.62 -21.88
CA ALA A 77 5.52 -13.93 -21.26
C ALA A 77 5.84 -13.17 -19.97
N GLN A 78 6.91 -13.54 -19.25
CA GLN A 78 7.27 -12.90 -17.98
C GLN A 78 8.24 -11.73 -18.15
N SER A 79 9.33 -11.94 -18.92
CA SER A 79 10.43 -10.99 -19.10
C SER A 79 10.34 -10.19 -20.41
N LYS A 80 9.84 -10.79 -21.49
CA LYS A 80 9.84 -10.23 -22.86
C LYS A 80 8.45 -10.21 -23.48
N ARG A 81 7.55 -9.48 -22.80
CA ARG A 81 6.10 -9.50 -23.06
C ARG A 81 5.72 -9.16 -24.50
N ARG A 82 6.42 -8.20 -25.12
CA ARG A 82 6.19 -7.82 -26.52
C ARG A 82 6.60 -8.91 -27.50
N GLU A 83 7.70 -9.62 -27.22
CA GLU A 83 8.16 -10.74 -28.04
C GLU A 83 7.21 -11.94 -27.94
N ALA A 84 6.65 -12.21 -26.75
CA ALA A 84 5.61 -13.23 -26.58
C ALA A 84 4.42 -12.98 -27.53
N LEU A 85 3.98 -11.72 -27.66
CA LEU A 85 2.94 -11.35 -28.63
C LEU A 85 3.43 -11.43 -30.09
N GLY A 86 4.72 -11.19 -30.33
CA GLY A 86 5.37 -11.41 -31.64
C GLY A 86 5.30 -12.87 -32.08
N PHE A 87 5.68 -13.81 -31.21
CA PHE A 87 5.61 -15.24 -31.48
C PHE A 87 4.17 -15.73 -31.62
N TYR A 88 3.23 -15.18 -30.84
CA TYR A 88 1.80 -15.45 -31.05
C TYR A 88 1.32 -15.02 -32.43
N ARG A 89 1.74 -13.84 -32.91
CA ARG A 89 1.42 -13.39 -34.28
C ARG A 89 2.08 -14.27 -35.34
N LEU A 90 3.32 -14.72 -35.11
CA LEU A 90 4.03 -15.62 -36.00
C LEU A 90 3.29 -16.97 -36.11
N MET A 91 2.87 -17.53 -34.97
CA MET A 91 2.06 -18.75 -34.90
C MET A 91 0.82 -18.66 -35.82
N LEU A 92 0.06 -17.57 -35.71
CA LEU A 92 -1.12 -17.33 -36.55
C LEU A 92 -0.77 -17.17 -38.04
N ARG A 93 0.33 -16.48 -38.36
CA ARG A 93 0.80 -16.29 -39.75
C ARG A 93 1.31 -17.58 -40.39
N SER A 94 1.87 -18.47 -39.59
CA SER A 94 2.32 -19.81 -40.01
C SER A 94 1.17 -20.81 -40.15
N GLY A 95 -0.09 -20.39 -39.95
CA GLY A 95 -1.26 -21.26 -40.06
C GLY A 95 -1.42 -22.25 -38.90
N ILE A 96 -0.68 -22.05 -37.81
CA ILE A 96 -0.76 -22.90 -36.62
C ILE A 96 -1.85 -22.35 -35.68
N SER A 97 -2.87 -23.17 -35.40
CA SER A 97 -4.00 -22.75 -34.55
C SER A 97 -3.61 -22.70 -33.07
N PRO A 98 -3.97 -21.63 -32.35
CA PRO A 98 -3.80 -21.56 -30.89
C PRO A 98 -4.70 -22.56 -30.19
N ASN A 99 -4.33 -22.93 -28.97
CA ASN A 99 -5.12 -23.83 -28.12
C ASN A 99 -5.30 -23.25 -26.71
N LYS A 100 -6.03 -23.97 -25.85
CA LYS A 100 -6.26 -23.57 -24.45
C LYS A 100 -4.98 -23.36 -23.63
N PHE A 101 -3.85 -23.91 -24.05
CA PHE A 101 -2.55 -23.70 -23.39
C PHE A 101 -1.78 -22.50 -23.97
N THR A 102 -2.20 -21.96 -25.11
CA THR A 102 -1.61 -20.74 -25.71
C THR A 102 -2.09 -19.50 -24.96
N TYR A 103 -3.40 -19.36 -24.79
CA TYR A 103 -4.03 -18.12 -24.31
C TYR A 103 -3.61 -17.67 -22.91
N PRO A 104 -3.42 -18.55 -21.91
CA PRO A 104 -2.96 -18.11 -20.59
C PRO A 104 -1.64 -17.31 -20.63
N PHE A 105 -0.70 -17.69 -21.49
CA PHE A 105 0.59 -16.99 -21.59
C PHE A 105 0.49 -15.71 -22.42
N VAL A 106 -0.28 -15.72 -23.51
CA VAL A 106 -0.52 -14.52 -24.33
C VAL A 106 -1.26 -13.45 -23.52
N LEU A 107 -2.30 -13.84 -22.78
CA LEU A 107 -3.06 -12.94 -21.91
C LEU A 107 -2.21 -12.42 -20.74
N LYS A 108 -1.34 -13.26 -20.15
CA LYS A 108 -0.38 -12.81 -19.12
C LYS A 108 0.64 -11.80 -19.67
N ALA A 109 1.10 -12.00 -20.91
CA ALA A 109 1.94 -11.01 -21.58
C ALA A 109 1.20 -9.69 -21.82
N CYS A 110 -0.08 -9.74 -22.25
CA CYS A 110 -0.94 -8.55 -22.33
C CYS A 110 -1.12 -7.86 -20.98
N ALA A 111 -1.36 -8.62 -19.91
CA ALA A 111 -1.55 -8.10 -18.55
C ALA A 111 -0.33 -7.27 -18.11
N GLY A 112 0.89 -7.79 -18.33
CA GLY A 112 2.11 -7.07 -17.99
C GLY A 112 2.50 -5.95 -18.97
N ILE A 113 1.83 -5.82 -20.12
CA ILE A 113 1.92 -4.64 -20.99
C ILE A 113 0.92 -3.57 -20.55
N GLY A 114 -0.26 -3.98 -20.06
CA GLY A 114 -1.31 -3.07 -19.59
C GLY A 114 -2.10 -2.37 -20.70
N ASP A 115 -1.92 -2.74 -21.96
CA ASP A 115 -2.64 -2.13 -23.11
C ASP A 115 -3.99 -2.81 -23.33
N LEU A 116 -5.06 -2.08 -23.03
CA LEU A 116 -6.44 -2.54 -23.16
C LEU A 116 -6.80 -2.95 -24.61
N ARG A 117 -6.28 -2.26 -25.63
CA ARG A 117 -6.58 -2.58 -27.03
C ARG A 117 -5.97 -3.92 -27.42
N LEU A 118 -4.73 -4.18 -27.01
CA LEU A 118 -4.08 -5.48 -27.20
C LEU A 118 -4.84 -6.59 -26.47
N GLY A 119 -5.23 -6.34 -25.21
CA GLY A 119 -6.05 -7.27 -24.44
C GLY A 119 -7.36 -7.65 -25.14
N ARG A 120 -8.10 -6.65 -25.65
CA ARG A 120 -9.34 -6.89 -26.41
C ARG A 120 -9.11 -7.65 -27.71
N ALA A 121 -8.04 -7.36 -28.45
CA ALA A 121 -7.70 -8.09 -29.67
C ALA A 121 -7.43 -9.57 -29.39
N VAL A 122 -6.70 -9.88 -28.31
CA VAL A 122 -6.45 -11.27 -27.88
C VAL A 122 -7.74 -11.93 -27.40
N HIS A 123 -8.59 -11.24 -26.64
CA HIS A 123 -9.90 -11.76 -26.24
C HIS A 123 -10.80 -12.06 -27.47
N CYS A 124 -10.87 -11.19 -28.47
CA CYS A 124 -11.56 -11.52 -29.72
C CYS A 124 -11.01 -12.79 -30.38
N SER A 125 -9.69 -13.02 -30.28
CA SER A 125 -9.10 -14.26 -30.75
C SER A 125 -9.52 -15.47 -29.90
N VAL A 126 -9.58 -15.35 -28.58
CA VAL A 126 -10.09 -16.41 -27.68
C VAL A 126 -11.48 -16.87 -28.14
N VAL A 127 -12.40 -15.92 -28.35
CA VAL A 127 -13.77 -16.19 -28.83
C VAL A 127 -13.74 -16.80 -30.23
N LYS A 128 -12.95 -16.23 -31.16
CA LYS A 128 -12.86 -16.70 -32.55
C LYS A 128 -12.44 -18.18 -32.65
N PHE A 129 -11.56 -18.63 -31.77
CA PHE A 129 -11.07 -20.02 -31.75
C PHE A 129 -11.83 -20.92 -30.76
N GLY A 130 -12.90 -20.43 -30.12
CA GLY A 130 -13.80 -21.23 -29.27
C GLY A 130 -13.23 -21.60 -27.90
N PHE A 131 -12.42 -20.73 -27.30
CA PHE A 131 -11.83 -20.95 -25.97
C PHE A 131 -12.42 -20.02 -24.89
N ASP A 132 -13.52 -19.33 -25.19
CA ASP A 132 -14.17 -18.36 -24.30
C ASP A 132 -14.97 -19.01 -23.16
N GLU A 133 -15.26 -20.31 -23.23
CA GLU A 133 -15.86 -21.10 -22.14
C GLU A 133 -14.84 -21.84 -21.25
N ASP A 134 -13.54 -21.80 -21.58
CA ASP A 134 -12.50 -22.45 -20.78
C ASP A 134 -12.20 -21.63 -19.51
N VAL A 135 -12.45 -22.21 -18.33
CA VAL A 135 -12.31 -21.52 -17.03
C VAL A 135 -10.90 -20.97 -16.78
N HIS A 136 -9.85 -21.66 -17.24
CA HIS A 136 -8.47 -21.19 -17.05
C HIS A 136 -8.17 -20.00 -17.97
N VAL A 137 -8.69 -20.01 -19.19
CA VAL A 137 -8.62 -18.87 -20.10
C VAL A 137 -9.43 -17.70 -19.55
N GLN A 138 -10.66 -17.92 -19.08
CA GLN A 138 -11.51 -16.90 -18.44
C GLN A 138 -10.84 -16.26 -17.21
N ASN A 139 -10.28 -17.07 -16.30
CA ASN A 139 -9.53 -16.59 -15.14
C ASN A 139 -8.35 -15.68 -15.56
N THR A 140 -7.65 -16.05 -16.63
CA THR A 140 -6.55 -15.23 -17.15
C THR A 140 -7.05 -13.97 -17.85
N MET A 141 -8.22 -14.01 -18.50
CA MET A 141 -8.85 -12.82 -19.09
C MET A 141 -9.27 -11.81 -18.02
N VAL A 142 -9.88 -12.28 -16.91
CA VAL A 142 -10.19 -11.44 -15.74
C VAL A 142 -8.93 -10.74 -15.26
N HIS A 143 -7.86 -11.50 -14.99
CA HIS A 143 -6.58 -10.94 -14.54
C HIS A 143 -5.99 -9.92 -15.54
N MET A 144 -6.02 -10.23 -16.84
CA MET A 144 -5.50 -9.34 -17.89
C MET A 144 -6.25 -8.02 -17.92
N TYR A 145 -7.59 -8.05 -17.91
CA TYR A 145 -8.40 -6.85 -17.89
C TYR A 145 -8.19 -6.02 -16.62
N SER A 146 -8.06 -6.65 -15.46
CA SER A 146 -7.74 -5.96 -14.20
C SER A 146 -6.37 -5.27 -14.21
N CYS A 147 -5.43 -5.69 -15.06
CA CYS A 147 -4.13 -5.03 -15.20
C CYS A 147 -4.13 -3.88 -16.22
N CYS A 148 -5.22 -3.68 -16.98
CA CYS A 148 -5.38 -2.58 -17.92
C CYS A 148 -5.97 -1.34 -17.22
N GLY A 149 -5.16 -0.62 -16.44
CA GLY A 149 -5.62 0.49 -15.58
C GLY A 149 -6.12 1.75 -16.30
N GLY A 150 -5.80 1.94 -17.59
CA GLY A 150 -6.20 3.11 -18.37
C GLY A 150 -7.36 2.83 -19.33
N GLY A 151 -8.61 2.89 -18.86
CA GLY A 151 -9.80 2.86 -19.73
C GLY A 151 -10.94 1.91 -19.35
N GLY A 152 -11.21 1.72 -18.05
CA GLY A 152 -12.32 0.86 -17.59
C GLY A 152 -12.04 -0.64 -17.70
N GLY A 153 -10.75 -1.04 -17.67
CA GLY A 153 -10.35 -2.45 -17.72
C GLY A 153 -11.04 -3.31 -16.65
N ILE A 154 -11.20 -2.77 -15.44
CA ILE A 154 -11.89 -3.48 -14.35
C ILE A 154 -13.37 -3.78 -14.66
N GLU A 155 -14.07 -2.91 -15.39
CA GLU A 155 -15.45 -3.16 -15.81
C GLU A 155 -15.52 -4.33 -16.80
N PHE A 156 -14.54 -4.45 -17.69
CA PHE A 156 -14.44 -5.60 -18.59
C PHE A 156 -14.09 -6.88 -17.83
N ALA A 157 -13.17 -6.80 -16.87
CA ALA A 157 -12.85 -7.93 -15.99
C ALA A 157 -14.10 -8.41 -15.26
N ARG A 158 -14.89 -7.47 -14.72
CA ARG A 158 -16.15 -7.75 -14.04
C ARG A 158 -17.19 -8.38 -14.96
N LYS A 159 -17.34 -7.89 -16.19
CA LYS A 159 -18.25 -8.49 -17.18
C LYS A 159 -17.86 -9.91 -17.55
N VAL A 160 -16.56 -10.18 -17.72
CA VAL A 160 -16.08 -11.55 -17.96
C VAL A 160 -16.41 -12.43 -16.76
N PHE A 161 -16.07 -11.98 -15.54
CA PHE A 161 -16.32 -12.70 -14.29
C PHE A 161 -17.81 -13.04 -14.09
N ASP A 162 -18.71 -12.04 -14.25
CA ASP A 162 -20.15 -12.23 -14.09
C ASP A 162 -20.76 -13.14 -15.17
N GLY A 163 -20.11 -13.25 -16.34
CA GLY A 163 -20.51 -14.14 -17.42
C GLY A 163 -20.02 -15.59 -17.27
N MET A 164 -19.15 -15.88 -16.30
CA MET A 164 -18.62 -17.24 -16.10
C MET A 164 -19.70 -18.16 -15.52
N THR A 165 -19.93 -19.30 -16.17
CA THR A 165 -20.89 -20.32 -15.70
C THR A 165 -20.34 -21.21 -14.60
N LYS A 166 -19.01 -21.30 -14.49
CA LYS A 166 -18.28 -22.07 -13.47
C LYS A 166 -17.21 -21.18 -12.85
N LEU A 167 -17.42 -20.83 -11.59
CA LEU A 167 -16.48 -20.05 -10.80
C LEU A 167 -15.74 -20.99 -9.84
N ASP A 168 -14.42 -20.97 -9.89
CA ASP A 168 -13.55 -21.66 -8.92
C ASP A 168 -12.83 -20.64 -8.03
N SER A 169 -12.07 -21.12 -7.02
CA SER A 169 -11.30 -20.24 -6.12
C SER A 169 -10.40 -19.28 -6.90
N VAL A 170 -9.85 -19.72 -8.03
CA VAL A 170 -8.97 -18.90 -8.88
C VAL A 170 -9.75 -17.78 -9.58
N SER A 171 -10.99 -18.03 -10.03
CA SER A 171 -11.87 -16.99 -10.59
C SER A 171 -12.12 -15.87 -9.59
N TRP A 172 -12.47 -16.24 -8.35
CA TRP A 172 -12.73 -15.28 -7.27
C TRP A 172 -11.46 -14.52 -6.89
N SER A 173 -10.35 -15.22 -6.66
CA SER A 173 -9.04 -14.60 -6.36
C SER A 173 -8.58 -13.64 -7.46
N ALA A 174 -8.79 -13.97 -8.74
CA ALA A 174 -8.42 -13.10 -9.86
C ALA A 174 -9.18 -11.77 -9.82
N MET A 175 -10.49 -11.80 -9.57
CA MET A 175 -11.31 -10.59 -9.52
C MET A 175 -11.09 -9.78 -8.23
N ILE A 176 -11.01 -10.45 -7.07
CA ILE A 176 -10.67 -9.81 -5.78
C ILE A 176 -9.31 -9.12 -5.90
N GLY A 177 -8.31 -9.80 -6.47
CA GLY A 177 -6.97 -9.22 -6.68
C GLY A 177 -6.94 -8.10 -7.70
N GLY A 178 -7.92 -8.05 -8.61
CA GLY A 178 -8.14 -6.90 -9.49
C GLY A 178 -8.58 -5.66 -8.73
N TYR A 179 -9.58 -5.79 -7.85
CA TYR A 179 -10.05 -4.71 -7.00
C TYR A 179 -8.97 -4.19 -6.05
N VAL A 180 -8.26 -5.10 -5.35
CA VAL A 180 -7.15 -4.72 -4.44
C VAL A 180 -6.07 -3.93 -5.17
N ARG A 181 -5.71 -4.32 -6.40
CA ARG A 181 -4.68 -3.63 -7.20
C ARG A 181 -5.06 -2.19 -7.56
N LEU A 182 -6.36 -1.91 -7.69
CA LEU A 182 -6.88 -0.59 -8.00
C LEU A 182 -7.17 0.25 -6.73
N GLY A 183 -6.92 -0.32 -5.54
CA GLY A 183 -7.26 0.33 -4.27
C GLY A 183 -8.76 0.31 -3.94
N GLU A 184 -9.57 -0.46 -4.68
CA GLU A 184 -11.01 -0.65 -4.45
C GLU A 184 -11.24 -1.71 -3.36
N SER A 185 -10.62 -1.52 -2.19
CA SER A 185 -10.57 -2.52 -1.12
C SER A 185 -11.96 -2.85 -0.54
N GLY A 186 -12.92 -1.90 -0.59
CA GLY A 186 -14.32 -2.14 -0.21
C GLY A 186 -15.02 -3.15 -1.13
N ASP A 187 -14.87 -2.99 -2.45
CA ASP A 187 -15.42 -3.91 -3.45
C ASP A 187 -14.76 -5.30 -3.37
N ALA A 188 -13.47 -5.34 -3.07
CA ALA A 188 -12.74 -6.60 -2.83
C ALA A 188 -13.36 -7.39 -1.66
N ILE A 189 -13.63 -6.73 -0.52
CA ILE A 189 -14.27 -7.38 0.64
C ILE A 189 -15.72 -7.77 0.33
N ALA A 190 -16.47 -6.92 -0.36
CA ALA A 190 -17.85 -7.24 -0.77
C ALA A 190 -17.89 -8.48 -1.67
N LEU A 191 -16.94 -8.61 -2.60
CA LEU A 191 -16.82 -9.78 -3.47
C LEU A 191 -16.38 -11.03 -2.68
N PHE A 192 -15.47 -10.87 -1.71
CA PHE A 192 -15.09 -11.96 -0.80
C PHE A 192 -16.30 -12.49 0.00
N ARG A 193 -17.16 -11.61 0.52
CA ARG A 193 -18.40 -12.03 1.19
C ARG A 193 -19.31 -12.82 0.25
N LYS A 194 -19.43 -12.42 -1.02
CA LYS A 194 -20.18 -13.18 -2.05
C LYS A 194 -19.57 -14.56 -2.32
N MET A 195 -18.24 -14.67 -2.35
CA MET A 195 -17.53 -15.95 -2.48
C MET A 195 -17.90 -16.91 -1.34
N GLN A 196 -17.93 -16.41 -0.10
CA GLN A 196 -18.31 -17.19 1.08
C GLN A 196 -19.77 -17.65 1.01
N ILE A 197 -20.69 -16.77 0.63
CA ILE A 197 -22.13 -17.09 0.45
C ILE A 197 -22.31 -18.15 -0.65
N ALA A 198 -21.51 -18.11 -1.70
CA ALA A 198 -21.50 -19.11 -2.77
C ALA A 198 -20.89 -20.46 -2.33
N GLY A 199 -20.42 -20.60 -1.08
CA GLY A 199 -19.83 -21.83 -0.55
C GLY A 199 -18.45 -22.16 -1.13
N VAL A 200 -17.82 -21.23 -1.84
CA VAL A 200 -16.48 -21.44 -2.41
C VAL A 200 -15.44 -21.20 -1.31
N LYS A 201 -14.67 -22.24 -0.98
CA LYS A 201 -13.60 -22.13 0.02
C LYS A 201 -12.48 -21.26 -0.51
N PRO A 202 -12.12 -20.15 0.18
CA PRO A 202 -11.01 -19.33 -0.26
C PRO A 202 -9.66 -19.97 0.04
N ASP A 203 -8.72 -19.76 -0.87
CA ASP A 203 -7.36 -20.29 -0.78
C ASP A 203 -6.39 -19.27 -0.14
N GLU A 204 -5.12 -19.67 -0.02
CA GLU A 204 -4.04 -18.83 0.52
C GLU A 204 -3.94 -17.48 -0.22
N ILE A 205 -4.08 -17.48 -1.55
CA ILE A 205 -4.02 -16.26 -2.35
C ILE A 205 -5.20 -15.36 -2.03
N THR A 206 -6.41 -15.93 -1.92
CA THR A 206 -7.58 -15.15 -1.51
C THR A 206 -7.37 -14.53 -0.13
N MET A 207 -6.83 -15.29 0.83
CA MET A 207 -6.56 -14.80 2.19
C MET A 207 -5.59 -13.61 2.18
N VAL A 208 -4.47 -13.70 1.45
CA VAL A 208 -3.51 -12.60 1.32
C VAL A 208 -4.16 -11.34 0.73
N LEU A 209 -4.98 -11.50 -0.31
CA LEU A 209 -5.69 -10.37 -0.95
C LEU A 209 -6.69 -9.71 0.00
N VAL A 210 -7.47 -10.50 0.73
CA VAL A 210 -8.44 -9.99 1.71
C VAL A 210 -7.73 -9.29 2.86
N LEU A 211 -6.61 -9.84 3.35
CA LEU A 211 -5.80 -9.19 4.39
C LEU A 211 -5.23 -7.85 3.93
N SER A 212 -4.77 -7.75 2.68
CA SER A 212 -4.36 -6.47 2.09
C SER A 212 -5.52 -5.46 2.08
N ALA A 213 -6.71 -5.88 1.65
CA ALA A 213 -7.90 -5.03 1.67
C ALA A 213 -8.28 -4.60 3.09
N CYS A 214 -8.16 -5.51 4.07
CA CYS A 214 -8.39 -5.19 5.48
C CYS A 214 -7.40 -4.15 6.00
N ALA A 215 -6.12 -4.28 5.64
CA ALA A 215 -5.06 -3.36 6.04
C ALA A 215 -5.31 -1.94 5.49
N ASP A 216 -5.79 -1.84 4.25
CA ASP A 216 -6.13 -0.56 3.62
C ASP A 216 -7.33 0.11 4.31
N LEU A 217 -8.37 -0.66 4.63
CA LEU A 217 -9.60 -0.14 5.25
C LEU A 217 -9.53 -0.04 6.79
N GLY A 218 -8.52 -0.64 7.43
CA GLY A 218 -8.46 -0.75 8.88
C GLY A 218 -9.44 -1.78 9.48
N ALA A 219 -9.90 -2.76 8.69
CA ALA A 219 -10.92 -3.74 9.08
C ALA A 219 -10.34 -4.87 9.96
N LEU A 220 -10.05 -4.56 11.23
CA LEU A 220 -9.37 -5.47 12.17
C LEU A 220 -10.15 -6.77 12.40
N GLU A 221 -11.47 -6.69 12.57
CA GLU A 221 -12.30 -7.85 12.92
C GLU A 221 -12.38 -8.87 11.78
N LEU A 222 -12.46 -8.40 10.53
CA LEU A 222 -12.36 -9.28 9.37
C LEU A 222 -10.95 -9.92 9.28
N GLY A 223 -9.90 -9.16 9.60
CA GLY A 223 -8.55 -9.69 9.70
C GLY A 223 -8.38 -10.81 10.73
N ARG A 224 -8.97 -10.65 11.93
CA ARG A 224 -9.01 -11.69 12.98
C ARG A 224 -9.83 -12.90 12.57
N TRP A 225 -10.93 -12.68 11.85
CA TRP A 225 -11.70 -13.76 11.27
C TRP A 225 -10.86 -14.56 10.26
N VAL A 226 -10.09 -13.88 9.40
CA VAL A 226 -9.17 -14.53 8.44
C VAL A 226 -8.10 -15.35 9.17
N GLU A 227 -7.46 -14.80 10.21
CA GLU A 227 -6.50 -15.54 11.02
C GLU A 227 -7.13 -16.83 11.61
N SER A 228 -8.34 -16.71 12.17
CA SER A 228 -9.10 -17.84 12.72
C SER A 228 -9.49 -18.85 11.66
N TYR A 229 -9.82 -18.41 10.44
CA TYR A 229 -10.12 -19.26 9.29
C TYR A 229 -8.89 -20.07 8.87
N VAL A 230 -7.73 -19.42 8.75
CA VAL A 230 -6.46 -20.06 8.39
C VAL A 230 -6.11 -21.21 9.35
N VAL A 231 -6.31 -21.00 10.66
CA VAL A 231 -6.08 -22.03 11.67
C VAL A 231 -7.10 -23.17 11.56
N ARG A 232 -8.40 -22.84 11.48
CA ARG A 232 -9.50 -23.81 11.49
C ARG A 232 -9.50 -24.73 10.27
N GLU A 233 -9.25 -24.17 9.09
CA GLU A 233 -9.20 -24.93 7.83
C GLU A 233 -7.82 -25.51 7.53
N ASN A 234 -6.87 -25.40 8.48
CA ASN A 234 -5.50 -25.87 8.36
C ASN A 234 -4.81 -25.37 7.06
N VAL A 235 -5.05 -24.11 6.70
CA VAL A 235 -4.40 -23.46 5.57
C VAL A 235 -2.92 -23.30 5.91
N ARG A 236 -2.05 -23.65 4.95
CA ARG A 236 -0.60 -23.55 5.14
C ARG A 236 -0.21 -22.10 5.45
N LYS A 237 0.39 -21.89 6.62
CA LYS A 237 1.00 -20.61 7.00
C LYS A 237 2.34 -20.41 6.29
N THR A 238 2.29 -19.94 5.05
CA THR A 238 3.47 -19.50 4.30
C THR A 238 4.03 -18.21 4.87
N VAL A 239 5.27 -17.87 4.52
CA VAL A 239 5.90 -16.62 4.98
C VAL A 239 5.11 -15.42 4.43
N GLU A 240 4.59 -15.53 3.21
CA GLU A 240 3.77 -14.54 2.53
C GLU A 240 2.46 -14.29 3.28
N LEU A 241 1.75 -15.34 3.68
CA LEU A 241 0.51 -15.22 4.46
C LEU A 241 0.77 -14.63 5.85
N CYS A 242 1.85 -15.05 6.52
CA CYS A 242 2.25 -14.48 7.81
C CYS A 242 2.60 -12.99 7.69
N ASN A 243 3.35 -12.59 6.66
CA ASN A 243 3.68 -11.18 6.41
C ASN A 243 2.42 -10.34 6.11
N ALA A 244 1.45 -10.88 5.36
CA ALA A 244 0.17 -10.22 5.12
C ALA A 244 -0.65 -10.03 6.42
N LEU A 245 -0.66 -11.03 7.31
CA LEU A 245 -1.28 -10.92 8.63
C LEU A 245 -0.58 -9.87 9.50
N ILE A 246 0.76 -9.84 9.51
CA ILE A 246 1.56 -8.84 10.22
C ILE A 246 1.23 -7.43 9.74
N ASP A 247 1.25 -7.19 8.42
CA ASP A 247 0.93 -5.89 7.81
C ASP A 247 -0.51 -5.46 8.13
N MET A 248 -1.46 -6.39 8.03
CA MET A 248 -2.86 -6.16 8.40
C MET A 248 -2.99 -5.76 9.88
N PHE A 249 -2.43 -6.54 10.80
CA PHE A 249 -2.52 -6.24 12.24
C PHE A 249 -1.90 -4.88 12.57
N ALA A 250 -0.73 -4.56 12.01
CA ALA A 250 -0.10 -3.26 12.19
C ALA A 250 -0.99 -2.12 11.64
N LYS A 251 -1.43 -2.20 10.37
CA LYS A 251 -2.26 -1.15 9.74
C LYS A 251 -3.71 -1.09 10.26
N CYS A 252 -4.14 -2.06 11.05
CA CYS A 252 -5.44 -2.06 11.73
C CYS A 252 -5.33 -1.66 13.22
N GLY A 253 -4.14 -1.23 13.69
CA GLY A 253 -3.98 -0.70 15.04
C GLY A 253 -3.69 -1.75 16.12
N ASP A 254 -3.33 -2.99 15.76
CA ASP A 254 -3.00 -4.08 16.72
C ASP A 254 -1.55 -4.59 16.47
N VAL A 255 -0.58 -3.70 16.70
CA VAL A 255 0.84 -4.02 16.48
C VAL A 255 1.37 -5.11 17.41
N ASP A 256 0.74 -5.33 18.57
CA ASP A 256 1.11 -6.41 19.48
C ASP A 256 0.78 -7.79 18.89
N SER A 257 -0.38 -7.94 18.24
CA SER A 257 -0.70 -9.17 17.49
C SER A 257 0.30 -9.39 16.35
N ALA A 258 0.66 -8.33 15.62
CA ALA A 258 1.68 -8.39 14.57
C ALA A 258 3.04 -8.87 15.13
N LEU A 259 3.49 -8.32 16.26
CA LEU A 259 4.75 -8.69 16.91
C LEU A 259 4.71 -10.14 17.42
N ARG A 260 3.62 -10.56 18.08
CA ARG A 260 3.46 -11.95 18.54
C ARG A 260 3.54 -12.95 17.39
N LEU A 261 2.83 -12.67 16.29
CA LEU A 261 2.86 -13.52 15.11
C LEU A 261 4.28 -13.61 14.54
N PHE A 262 4.95 -12.47 14.36
CA PHE A 262 6.34 -12.42 13.91
C PHE A 262 7.27 -13.26 14.79
N ARG A 263 7.19 -13.10 16.12
CA ARG A 263 8.02 -13.87 17.06
C ARG A 263 7.80 -15.38 16.92
N SER A 264 6.56 -15.81 16.65
CA SER A 264 6.20 -17.23 16.48
C SER A 264 6.67 -17.86 15.16
N MET A 265 7.08 -17.07 14.15
CA MET A 265 7.50 -17.59 12.85
C MET A 265 8.82 -18.36 12.95
N SER A 266 8.88 -19.56 12.38
CA SER A 266 10.11 -20.36 12.30
C SER A 266 11.07 -19.86 11.23
N ASN A 267 10.54 -19.35 10.11
CA ASN A 267 11.33 -18.76 9.03
C ASN A 267 10.91 -17.30 8.84
N LYS A 268 11.88 -16.40 8.73
CA LYS A 268 11.67 -14.95 8.61
C LYS A 268 12.51 -14.43 7.45
N THR A 269 11.88 -13.66 6.57
CA THR A 269 12.59 -12.96 5.48
C THR A 269 12.82 -11.51 5.86
N ILE A 270 13.63 -10.78 5.08
CA ILE A 270 13.79 -9.33 5.24
C ILE A 270 12.42 -8.63 5.30
N VAL A 271 11.45 -9.06 4.48
CA VAL A 271 10.08 -8.54 4.49
C VAL A 271 9.40 -8.75 5.86
N SER A 272 9.57 -9.91 6.50
CA SER A 272 9.01 -10.15 7.84
C SER A 272 9.54 -9.17 8.87
N TRP A 273 10.84 -8.86 8.82
CA TRP A 273 11.48 -7.89 9.73
C TRP A 273 11.02 -6.46 9.43
N THR A 274 11.04 -6.05 8.17
CA THR A 274 10.70 -4.67 7.77
C THR A 274 9.23 -4.36 8.00
N SER A 275 8.32 -5.32 7.81
CA SER A 275 6.90 -5.16 8.15
C SER A 275 6.67 -4.82 9.63
N VAL A 276 7.34 -5.52 10.55
CA VAL A 276 7.18 -5.26 12.00
C VAL A 276 7.91 -3.99 12.43
N ILE A 277 9.12 -3.73 11.91
CA ILE A 277 9.86 -2.49 12.21
C ILE A 277 9.07 -1.26 11.75
N GLY A 278 8.53 -1.30 10.53
CA GLY A 278 7.64 -0.24 10.01
C GLY A 278 6.35 -0.11 10.81
N GLY A 279 5.73 -1.24 11.19
CA GLY A 279 4.56 -1.27 12.07
C GLY A 279 4.83 -0.61 13.42
N LEU A 280 5.91 -0.95 14.12
CA LEU A 280 6.28 -0.31 15.38
C LEU A 280 6.57 1.18 15.23
N ALA A 281 7.22 1.58 14.12
CA ALA A 281 7.49 2.97 13.81
C ALA A 281 6.20 3.81 13.73
N VAL A 282 5.20 3.35 12.99
CA VAL A 282 3.92 4.07 12.87
C VAL A 282 3.05 3.95 14.12
N HIS A 283 3.44 3.18 15.14
CA HIS A 283 2.76 3.13 16.44
C HIS A 283 3.46 3.92 17.55
N GLY A 284 4.56 4.63 17.22
CA GLY A 284 5.35 5.39 18.19
C GLY A 284 6.31 4.53 19.03
N ARG A 285 6.45 3.24 18.73
CA ARG A 285 7.29 2.26 19.46
C ARG A 285 8.71 2.18 18.89
N GLY A 286 9.34 3.33 18.66
CA GLY A 286 10.61 3.40 17.93
C GLY A 286 11.79 2.75 18.64
N VAL A 287 11.80 2.72 19.98
CA VAL A 287 12.85 2.00 20.74
C VAL A 287 12.81 0.50 20.47
N GLU A 288 11.61 -0.09 20.39
CA GLU A 288 11.45 -1.51 20.08
C GLU A 288 11.76 -1.81 18.61
N ALA A 289 11.40 -0.90 17.70
CA ALA A 289 11.77 -1.00 16.29
C ALA A 289 13.30 -1.00 16.11
N VAL A 290 14.02 -0.15 16.85
CA VAL A 290 15.49 -0.14 16.88
C VAL A 290 16.04 -1.47 17.41
N SER A 291 15.50 -1.98 18.52
CA SER A 291 15.94 -3.26 19.08
C SER A 291 15.71 -4.43 18.11
N LEU A 292 14.60 -4.45 17.37
CA LEU A 292 14.34 -5.45 16.35
C LEU A 292 15.26 -5.33 15.14
N PHE A 293 15.63 -4.12 14.75
CA PHE A 293 16.61 -3.91 13.69
C PHE A 293 18.00 -4.45 14.09
N ASP A 294 18.42 -4.22 15.33
CA ASP A 294 19.67 -4.77 15.86
C ASP A 294 19.62 -6.31 15.91
N GLU A 295 18.49 -6.89 16.30
CA GLU A 295 18.27 -8.34 16.29
C GLU A 295 18.28 -8.94 14.88
N MET A 296 17.69 -8.23 13.90
CA MET A 296 17.73 -8.60 12.47
C MET A 296 19.17 -8.73 11.99
N MET A 297 20.01 -7.73 12.29
CA MET A 297 21.44 -7.75 11.95
C MET A 297 22.17 -8.87 12.67
N ALA A 298 21.90 -9.10 13.97
CA ALA A 298 22.51 -10.17 14.75
C ALA A 298 22.14 -11.57 14.23
N SER A 299 20.95 -11.70 13.61
CA SER A 299 20.48 -12.93 12.97
C SER A 299 21.08 -13.17 11.57
N GLY A 300 22.01 -12.31 11.12
CA GLY A 300 22.68 -12.42 9.82
C GLY A 300 21.84 -11.94 8.63
N VAL A 301 20.69 -11.30 8.87
CA VAL A 301 19.86 -10.71 7.82
C VAL A 301 20.43 -9.34 7.46
N VAL A 302 20.83 -9.18 6.19
CA VAL A 302 21.39 -7.92 5.68
C VAL A 302 20.23 -6.92 5.47
N PRO A 303 20.27 -5.73 6.10
CA PRO A 303 19.28 -4.68 5.87
C PRO A 303 19.30 -4.18 4.41
N ASP A 304 18.13 -3.92 3.86
CA ASP A 304 17.93 -3.25 2.57
C ASP A 304 17.46 -1.79 2.76
N ASP A 305 17.15 -1.11 1.66
CA ASP A 305 16.63 0.26 1.69
C ASP A 305 15.30 0.37 2.46
N VAL A 306 14.42 -0.62 2.33
CA VAL A 306 13.14 -0.65 3.05
C VAL A 306 13.35 -0.74 4.56
N ALA A 307 14.32 -1.55 5.01
CA ALA A 307 14.65 -1.66 6.42
C ALA A 307 15.14 -0.33 7.02
N PHE A 308 15.98 0.40 6.30
CA PHE A 308 16.44 1.72 6.74
C PHE A 308 15.34 2.78 6.72
N ILE A 309 14.41 2.74 5.76
CA ILE A 309 13.22 3.61 5.79
C ILE A 309 12.39 3.35 7.05
N GLY A 310 12.12 2.08 7.37
CA GLY A 310 11.40 1.70 8.58
C GLY A 310 12.10 2.17 9.86
N LEU A 311 13.41 1.96 9.94
CA LEU A 311 14.24 2.37 11.09
C LEU A 311 14.33 3.90 11.26
N LEU A 312 14.51 4.65 10.17
CA LEU A 312 14.57 6.11 10.22
C LEU A 312 13.20 6.70 10.55
N SER A 313 12.12 6.10 10.05
CA SER A 313 10.74 6.46 10.44
C SER A 313 10.48 6.19 11.92
N ALA A 314 10.99 5.08 12.46
CA ALA A 314 10.92 4.78 13.88
C ALA A 314 11.67 5.82 14.72
N CYS A 315 12.86 6.23 14.26
CA CYS A 315 13.60 7.30 14.91
C CYS A 315 12.81 8.62 14.85
N SER A 316 12.24 8.97 13.69
CA SER A 316 11.40 10.15 13.49
C SER A 316 10.20 10.16 14.44
N HIS A 317 9.46 9.07 14.56
CA HIS A 317 8.25 9.03 15.37
C HIS A 317 8.47 8.92 16.87
N SER A 318 9.71 8.67 17.31
CA SER A 318 10.09 8.56 18.72
C SER A 318 11.18 9.56 19.14
N GLY A 319 11.48 10.56 18.30
CA GLY A 319 12.44 11.62 18.62
C GLY A 319 13.88 11.17 18.84
N LEU A 320 14.29 10.04 18.27
CA LEU A 320 15.64 9.48 18.42
C LEU A 320 16.63 10.15 17.45
N VAL A 321 16.83 11.47 17.59
CA VAL A 321 17.58 12.31 16.64
C VAL A 321 18.98 11.79 16.36
N GLU A 322 19.79 11.56 17.39
CA GLU A 322 21.18 11.12 17.20
C GLU A 322 21.25 9.72 16.59
N LYS A 323 20.44 8.76 17.07
CA LYS A 323 20.37 7.43 16.47
C LYS A 323 19.95 7.48 15.00
N GLY A 324 18.96 8.30 14.64
CA GLY A 324 18.52 8.47 13.26
C GLY A 324 19.65 8.95 12.34
N ARG A 325 20.48 9.90 12.82
CA ARG A 325 21.65 10.39 12.08
C ARG A 325 22.74 9.32 11.96
N ASP A 326 22.99 8.56 13.02
CA ASP A 326 23.95 7.47 13.03
C ASP A 326 23.53 6.36 12.04
N TYR A 327 22.26 5.97 12.05
CA TYR A 327 21.74 4.97 11.11
C TYR A 327 21.75 5.45 9.67
N PHE A 328 21.43 6.71 9.41
CA PHE A 328 21.56 7.29 8.07
C PHE A 328 23.02 7.22 7.58
N SER A 329 24.00 7.52 8.44
CA SER A 329 25.42 7.37 8.09
C SER A 329 25.83 5.90 7.94
N LEU A 330 25.30 5.00 8.76
CA LEU A 330 25.60 3.56 8.74
C LEU A 330 25.17 2.92 7.42
N MET A 331 23.98 3.29 6.94
CA MET A 331 23.39 2.82 5.68
C MET A 331 24.38 2.98 4.51
N THR A 332 24.97 4.17 4.36
CA THR A 332 25.93 4.44 3.28
C THR A 332 27.30 3.86 3.58
N LYS A 333 27.85 4.08 4.78
CA LYS A 333 29.25 3.71 5.09
C LYS A 333 29.49 2.22 5.21
N ARG A 334 28.55 1.47 5.80
CA ARG A 334 28.71 0.03 6.08
C ARG A 334 28.02 -0.84 5.04
N PHE A 335 26.83 -0.45 4.60
CA PHE A 335 26.02 -1.27 3.70
C PHE A 335 26.11 -0.84 2.23
N GLY A 336 26.75 0.30 1.95
CA GLY A 336 26.87 0.80 0.58
C GLY A 336 25.53 1.17 -0.06
N ILE A 337 24.49 1.37 0.76
CA ILE A 337 23.16 1.72 0.28
C ILE A 337 23.12 3.22 0.03
N GLU A 338 22.87 3.58 -1.23
CA GLU A 338 22.71 4.97 -1.65
C GLU A 338 21.38 5.53 -1.13
N PRO A 339 21.39 6.67 -0.41
CA PRO A 339 20.16 7.25 0.11
C PRO A 339 19.20 7.68 -1.02
N LYS A 340 18.01 7.09 -1.05
CA LYS A 340 16.87 7.53 -1.86
C LYS A 340 16.09 8.68 -1.21
N ILE A 341 15.20 9.32 -1.98
CA ILE A 341 14.40 10.48 -1.53
C ILE A 341 13.59 10.20 -0.26
N GLU A 342 13.15 8.96 -0.06
CA GLU A 342 12.40 8.50 1.10
C GLU A 342 13.26 8.56 2.38
N HIS A 343 14.53 8.13 2.32
CA HIS A 343 15.46 8.19 3.47
C HIS A 343 15.71 9.63 3.90
N TYR A 344 15.93 10.52 2.92
CA TYR A 344 16.06 11.95 3.20
C TYR A 344 14.78 12.51 3.82
N GLY A 345 13.61 12.13 3.29
CA GLY A 345 12.32 12.50 3.84
C GLY A 345 12.15 12.12 5.31
N CYS A 346 12.54 10.89 5.70
CA CYS A 346 12.51 10.45 7.10
C CYS A 346 13.43 11.29 8.00
N LEU A 347 14.63 11.64 7.54
CA LEU A 347 15.57 12.43 8.36
C LEU A 347 15.13 13.90 8.46
N VAL A 348 14.58 14.47 7.40
CA VAL A 348 13.96 15.81 7.44
C VAL A 348 12.77 15.83 8.40
N ASP A 349 11.91 14.82 8.35
CA ASP A 349 10.78 14.67 9.27
C ASP A 349 11.26 14.59 10.74
N LEU A 350 12.30 13.80 11.00
CA LEU A 350 12.92 13.69 12.33
C LEU A 350 13.43 15.04 12.86
N LEU A 351 14.20 15.77 12.04
CA LEU A 351 14.72 17.09 12.43
C LEU A 351 13.60 18.11 12.63
N CYS A 352 12.61 18.10 11.75
CA CYS A 352 11.42 18.94 11.82
C CYS A 352 10.65 18.75 13.12
N ARG A 353 10.34 17.50 13.49
CA ARG A 353 9.60 17.18 14.73
C ARG A 353 10.40 17.50 15.99
N ALA A 354 11.73 17.43 15.91
CA ALA A 354 12.62 17.84 16.99
C ALA A 354 12.76 19.38 17.11
N GLY A 355 12.07 20.17 16.29
CA GLY A 355 12.18 21.64 16.26
C GLY A 355 13.50 22.15 15.67
N LEU A 356 14.31 21.29 15.04
CA LEU A 356 15.61 21.63 14.47
C LEU A 356 15.47 22.14 13.02
N ILE A 357 14.59 23.13 12.81
CA ILE A 357 14.15 23.59 11.48
C ILE A 357 15.33 24.06 10.62
N GLN A 358 16.24 24.86 11.19
CA GLN A 358 17.40 25.37 10.45
C GLN A 358 18.33 24.24 9.98
N LYS A 359 18.57 23.23 10.84
CA LYS A 359 19.35 22.05 10.47
C LYS A 359 18.66 21.22 9.38
N ALA A 360 17.32 21.15 9.42
CA ALA A 360 16.55 20.46 8.40
C ALA A 360 16.70 21.13 7.02
N ILE A 361 16.68 22.47 6.96
CA ILE A 361 16.91 23.21 5.71
C ILE A 361 18.33 23.01 5.20
N GLU A 362 19.33 23.20 6.06
CA GLU A 362 20.74 22.97 5.67
C GLU A 362 20.97 21.55 5.16
N PHE A 363 20.26 20.57 5.74
CA PHE A 363 20.31 19.20 5.29
C PHE A 363 19.68 19.06 3.90
N VAL A 364 18.50 19.65 3.67
CA VAL A 364 17.81 19.65 2.36
C VAL A 364 18.64 20.32 1.27
N GLU A 365 19.32 21.43 1.57
CA GLU A 365 20.19 22.13 0.63
C GLU A 365 21.43 21.33 0.23
N LYS A 366 21.90 20.43 1.11
CA LYS A 366 23.05 19.55 0.87
C LYS A 366 22.68 18.23 0.18
N MET A 367 21.39 17.97 -0.03
CA MET A 367 20.94 16.74 -0.69
C MET A 367 21.43 16.71 -2.15
N PRO A 368 21.94 15.57 -2.63
CA PRO A 368 22.32 15.41 -4.03
C PRO A 368 21.10 15.23 -4.97
N LEU A 369 19.90 15.07 -4.41
CA LEU A 369 18.64 14.84 -5.11
C LEU A 369 17.73 16.06 -4.98
N GLU A 370 16.93 16.36 -6.01
CA GLU A 370 15.92 17.42 -5.91
C GLU A 370 14.88 17.05 -4.84
N PRO A 371 14.64 17.92 -3.83
CA PRO A 371 13.65 17.62 -2.79
C PRO A 371 12.24 17.61 -3.37
N ASN A 372 11.51 16.52 -3.13
CA ASN A 372 10.14 16.36 -3.61
C ASN A 372 9.15 17.26 -2.83
N PRO A 373 7.92 17.46 -3.34
CA PRO A 373 6.90 18.27 -2.65
C PRO A 373 6.56 17.79 -1.23
N VAL A 374 6.71 16.50 -0.93
CA VAL A 374 6.43 15.95 0.41
C VAL A 374 7.41 16.52 1.44
N ILE A 375 8.72 16.54 1.13
CA ILE A 375 9.76 17.13 1.99
C ILE A 375 9.46 18.61 2.27
N TRP A 376 9.12 19.38 1.24
CA TRP A 376 8.78 20.79 1.41
C TRP A 376 7.54 21.00 2.28
N ARG A 377 6.49 20.19 2.11
CA ARG A 377 5.28 20.26 2.95
C ARG A 377 5.57 19.87 4.41
N THR A 378 6.46 18.91 4.65
CA THR A 378 6.94 18.57 6.00
C THR A 378 7.63 19.77 6.66
N LEU A 379 8.56 20.44 5.96
CA LEU A 379 9.21 21.66 6.43
C LEU A 379 8.20 22.79 6.72
N ILE A 380 7.24 23.03 5.83
CA ILE A 380 6.20 24.06 6.01
C ILE A 380 5.36 23.79 7.27
N ASN A 381 4.94 22.54 7.48
CA ASN A 381 4.20 22.14 8.68
C ASN A 381 5.02 22.35 9.95
N ALA A 382 6.31 22.02 9.93
CA ALA A 382 7.21 22.22 11.05
C ALA A 382 7.46 23.70 11.34
N CYS A 383 7.65 24.53 10.30
CA CYS A 383 7.75 25.98 10.43
C CYS A 383 6.51 26.57 11.10
N ARG A 384 5.32 26.09 10.72
CA ARG A 384 4.05 26.49 11.35
C ARG A 384 3.99 26.08 12.83
N ALA A 385 4.37 24.84 13.14
CA ALA A 385 4.31 24.29 14.49
C ALA A 385 5.32 24.96 15.46
N HIS A 386 6.52 25.29 14.97
CA HIS A 386 7.59 25.86 15.78
C HIS A 386 7.73 27.38 15.67
N GLY A 387 6.81 28.06 14.96
CA GLY A 387 6.73 29.52 14.91
C GLY A 387 7.63 30.22 13.86
N GLU A 388 8.32 29.47 13.01
CA GLU A 388 9.13 29.98 11.88
C GLU A 388 8.25 30.43 10.69
N LEU A 389 7.26 31.29 10.95
CA LEU A 389 6.15 31.57 10.02
C LEU A 389 6.59 32.25 8.71
N LYS A 390 7.60 33.14 8.76
CA LYS A 390 8.11 33.83 7.55
C LYS A 390 8.78 32.86 6.58
N LEU A 391 9.60 31.97 7.11
CA LEU A 391 10.24 30.91 6.34
C LEU A 391 9.20 29.96 5.72
N GLY A 392 8.19 29.57 6.52
CA GLY A 392 7.06 28.78 6.03
C GLY A 392 6.29 29.49 4.90
N GLU A 393 6.06 30.80 5.02
CA GLU A 393 5.42 31.63 3.97
C GLU A 393 6.23 31.57 2.66
N ASP A 394 7.54 31.77 2.74
CA ASP A 394 8.44 31.78 1.57
C ASP A 394 8.51 30.43 0.86
N ILE A 395 8.69 29.34 1.63
CA ILE A 395 8.70 27.97 1.06
C ILE A 395 7.35 27.66 0.40
N THR A 396 6.24 28.01 1.04
CA THR A 396 4.91 27.72 0.50
C THR A 396 4.64 28.49 -0.80
N LYS A 397 5.06 29.76 -0.91
CA LYS A 397 4.93 30.54 -2.15
C LYS A 397 5.73 29.91 -3.30
N ARG A 398 6.95 29.44 -3.03
CA ARG A 398 7.76 28.72 -4.04
C ARG A 398 7.08 27.44 -4.51
N LEU A 399 6.50 26.68 -3.57
CA LEU A 399 5.81 25.43 -3.88
C LEU A 399 4.53 25.66 -4.70
N ILE A 400 3.75 26.70 -4.39
CA ILE A 400 2.60 27.13 -5.22
C ILE A 400 3.05 27.50 -6.65
N GLY A 401 4.21 28.14 -6.79
CA GLY A 401 4.78 28.44 -8.11
C GLY A 401 5.07 27.19 -8.95
N LYS A 402 5.54 26.11 -8.32
CA LYS A 402 5.82 24.82 -8.98
C LYS A 402 4.56 23.97 -9.20
N GLU A 403 3.62 23.98 -8.26
CA GLU A 403 2.39 23.19 -8.27
C GLU A 403 1.14 24.07 -8.13
N PRO A 404 0.79 24.86 -9.16
CA PRO A 404 -0.23 25.90 -9.06
C PRO A 404 -1.67 25.38 -8.91
N MET A 405 -1.89 24.07 -9.12
CA MET A 405 -3.19 23.42 -8.98
C MET A 405 -3.28 22.50 -7.74
N HIS A 406 -2.26 22.49 -6.87
CA HIS A 406 -2.26 21.61 -5.70
C HIS A 406 -2.87 22.30 -4.47
N GLU A 407 -4.11 21.93 -4.15
CA GLU A 407 -4.96 22.56 -3.12
C GLU A 407 -4.29 22.67 -1.74
N SER A 408 -3.57 21.62 -1.32
CA SER A 408 -2.93 21.58 0.00
C SER A 408 -1.93 22.72 0.22
N ASN A 409 -1.26 23.21 -0.84
CA ASN A 409 -0.27 24.28 -0.72
C ASN A 409 -0.95 25.61 -0.34
N TYR A 410 -2.14 25.87 -0.89
CA TYR A 410 -2.95 27.04 -0.54
C TYR A 410 -3.53 26.94 0.87
N VAL A 411 -3.96 25.74 1.27
CA VAL A 411 -4.41 25.49 2.66
C VAL A 411 -3.29 25.75 3.65
N LEU A 412 -2.05 25.30 3.37
CA LEU A 412 -0.88 25.57 4.22
C LEU A 412 -0.60 27.07 4.34
N LEU A 413 -0.60 27.82 3.23
CA LEU A 413 -0.37 29.26 3.24
C LEU A 413 -1.47 30.02 4.00
N SER A 414 -2.74 29.64 3.78
CA SER A 414 -3.89 30.18 4.50
C SER A 414 -3.75 29.98 6.01
N ASN A 415 -3.28 28.80 6.43
CA ASN A 415 -3.05 28.49 7.84
C ASN A 415 -1.89 29.27 8.45
N ILE A 416 -0.80 29.51 7.70
CA ILE A 416 0.32 30.35 8.14
C ILE A 416 -0.15 31.79 8.35
N TYR A 417 -0.89 32.37 7.39
CA TYR A 417 -1.43 33.72 7.56
C TYR A 417 -2.38 33.84 8.73
N ALA A 418 -3.16 32.80 9.03
CA ALA A 418 -3.99 32.76 10.24
C ALA A 418 -3.13 32.80 11.53
N LYS A 419 -2.05 32.01 11.63
CA LYS A 419 -1.13 32.05 12.79
C LYS A 419 -0.36 33.39 12.88
N MET A 420 -0.18 34.10 11.77
CA MET A 420 0.40 35.46 11.75
C MET A 420 -0.63 36.57 12.03
N SER A 421 -1.91 36.24 12.25
CA SER A 421 -3.02 37.21 12.34
C SER A 421 -3.17 38.11 11.09
N HIS A 422 -2.72 37.64 9.93
CA HIS A 422 -2.85 38.33 8.64
C HIS A 422 -4.15 37.92 7.93
N TRP A 423 -5.30 38.31 8.49
CA TRP A 423 -6.63 37.88 8.02
C TRP A 423 -6.94 38.28 6.58
N GLU A 424 -6.55 39.48 6.15
CA GLU A 424 -6.74 39.93 4.76
C GLU A 424 -6.03 39.03 3.76
N LYS A 425 -4.76 38.67 4.04
CA LYS A 425 -3.99 37.75 3.18
C LYS A 425 -4.62 36.36 3.17
N LYS A 426 -5.13 35.88 4.31
CA LYS A 426 -5.83 34.60 4.41
C LYS A 426 -7.09 34.60 3.54
N THR A 427 -7.91 35.64 3.59
CA THR A 427 -9.13 35.79 2.78
C THR A 427 -8.79 35.79 1.29
N LYS A 428 -7.77 36.57 0.89
CA LYS A 428 -7.28 36.58 -0.50
C LYS A 428 -6.86 35.20 -1.01
N ILE A 429 -6.21 34.39 -0.17
CA ILE A 429 -5.87 33.00 -0.54
C ILE A 429 -7.11 32.14 -0.75
N ARG A 430 -8.17 32.34 0.06
CA ARG A 430 -9.44 31.61 -0.11
C ARG A 430 -10.15 31.99 -1.40
N GLU A 431 -10.19 33.27 -1.74
CA GLU A 431 -10.71 33.74 -3.03
C GLU A 431 -9.94 33.12 -4.23
N VAL A 432 -8.61 33.01 -4.12
CA VAL A 432 -7.80 32.34 -5.14
C VAL A 432 -8.11 30.84 -5.24
N MET A 433 -8.39 30.17 -4.12
CA MET A 433 -8.82 28.77 -4.14
C MET A 433 -10.17 28.62 -4.84
N ASP A 434 -11.14 29.47 -4.51
CA ASP A 434 -12.50 29.44 -5.07
C ASP A 434 -12.49 29.72 -6.59
N THR A 435 -11.73 30.72 -7.04
CA THR A 435 -11.59 31.04 -8.47
C THR A 435 -10.92 29.93 -9.27
N LYS A 436 -10.10 29.09 -8.63
CA LYS A 436 -9.49 27.90 -9.24
C LYS A 436 -10.32 26.62 -9.08
N GLY A 437 -11.50 26.70 -8.46
CA GLY A 437 -12.37 25.54 -8.21
C GLY A 437 -11.83 24.56 -7.17
N MET A 438 -10.87 24.97 -6.33
CA MET A 438 -10.25 24.12 -5.32
C MET A 438 -11.14 24.01 -4.09
N ARG A 439 -11.23 22.82 -3.49
CA ARG A 439 -12.02 22.61 -2.26
C ARG A 439 -11.17 22.06 -1.14
N LYS A 440 -11.30 22.64 0.06
CA LYS A 440 -10.66 22.08 1.26
C LYS A 440 -11.40 20.80 1.66
N ILE A 441 -10.68 19.69 1.75
CA ILE A 441 -11.20 18.44 2.33
C ILE A 441 -11.56 18.69 3.81
N PRO A 442 -12.82 18.46 4.23
CA PRO A 442 -13.20 18.57 5.63
C PRO A 442 -12.51 17.48 6.47
N GLY A 443 -12.22 17.79 7.73
CA GLY A 443 -11.75 16.77 8.66
C GLY A 443 -12.92 15.86 9.02
N SER A 444 -12.75 14.55 8.83
CA SER A 444 -13.73 13.54 9.18
C SER A 444 -13.07 12.39 9.94
N THR A 445 -13.83 11.81 10.85
CA THR A 445 -13.40 10.67 11.67
C THR A 445 -14.35 9.51 11.42
N LEU A 446 -13.78 8.36 11.03
CA LEU A 446 -14.49 7.11 10.87
C LEU A 446 -14.38 6.26 12.14
N ILE A 447 -15.43 5.55 12.49
CA ILE A 447 -15.45 4.54 13.56
C ILE A 447 -16.24 3.33 13.10
N GLU A 448 -15.72 2.13 13.37
CA GLU A 448 -16.42 0.87 13.15
C GLU A 448 -16.99 0.37 14.48
N LEU A 449 -18.32 0.22 14.56
CA LEU A 449 -19.02 -0.40 15.69
C LEU A 449 -20.03 -1.40 15.14
N GLU A 450 -20.11 -2.59 15.74
CA GLU A 450 -21.10 -3.63 15.39
C GLU A 450 -21.08 -4.01 13.88
N ASN A 451 -19.91 -3.95 13.22
CA ASN A 451 -19.67 -4.15 11.78
C ASN A 451 -20.24 -3.07 10.84
N GLU A 452 -20.65 -1.92 11.38
CA GLU A 452 -21.07 -0.75 10.61
C GLU A 452 -20.03 0.38 10.75
N ILE A 453 -19.80 1.12 9.67
CA ILE A 453 -18.86 2.25 9.64
C ILE A 453 -19.65 3.55 9.71
N TYR A 454 -19.34 4.37 10.71
CA TYR A 454 -19.93 5.69 10.92
C TYR A 454 -18.91 6.77 10.61
N GLU A 455 -19.30 7.81 9.86
CA GLU A 455 -18.48 8.98 9.59
C GLU A 455 -19.00 10.19 10.35
N PHE A 456 -18.09 10.88 11.05
CA PHE A 456 -18.39 12.11 11.77
C PHE A 456 -17.62 13.27 11.17
N VAL A 457 -18.34 14.35 10.85
CA VAL A 457 -17.80 15.63 10.40
C VAL A 457 -18.23 16.72 11.38
N ALA A 458 -17.32 17.61 11.74
CA ALA A 458 -17.62 18.71 12.66
C ALA A 458 -18.78 19.57 12.11
N GLY A 459 -19.83 19.74 12.91
CA GLY A 459 -21.02 20.51 12.56
C GLY A 459 -22.09 19.76 11.77
N ASP A 460 -21.84 18.49 11.38
CA ASP A 460 -22.85 17.65 10.78
C ASP A 460 -23.89 17.18 11.82
N LYS A 461 -25.16 17.28 11.45
CA LYS A 461 -26.33 16.88 12.26
C LYS A 461 -27.23 15.89 11.52
N SER A 462 -26.73 15.28 10.45
CA SER A 462 -27.45 14.30 9.63
C SER A 462 -27.68 12.97 10.37
N HIS A 463 -26.83 12.66 11.36
CA HIS A 463 -26.91 11.44 12.14
C HIS A 463 -28.16 11.40 13.04
N ASP A 464 -28.92 10.31 13.02
CA ASP A 464 -30.20 10.19 13.74
C ASP A 464 -30.07 10.44 15.25
N GLN A 465 -28.94 10.02 15.84
CA GLN A 465 -28.61 10.19 17.27
C GLN A 465 -27.78 11.45 17.58
N TYR A 466 -27.80 12.50 16.73
CA TYR A 466 -26.90 13.65 16.92
C TYR A 466 -27.11 14.37 18.26
N LYS A 467 -28.34 14.36 18.82
CA LYS A 467 -28.64 15.05 20.08
C LYS A 467 -27.95 14.36 21.25
N GLU A 468 -28.09 13.05 21.34
CA GLU A 468 -27.48 12.21 22.37
C GLU A 468 -25.95 12.29 22.30
N ILE A 469 -25.39 12.30 21.09
CA ILE A 469 -23.94 12.46 20.87
C ILE A 469 -23.47 13.83 21.39
N TYR A 470 -24.23 14.89 21.15
CA TYR A 470 -23.88 16.24 21.61
C TYR A 470 -24.00 16.37 23.13
N GLU A 471 -25.02 15.76 23.74
CA GLU A 471 -25.15 15.70 25.20
C GLU A 471 -23.97 14.96 25.84
N MET A 472 -23.56 13.82 25.25
CA MET A 472 -22.38 13.07 25.70
C MET A 472 -21.08 13.87 25.50
N LEU A 473 -20.98 14.60 24.40
CA LEU A 473 -19.84 15.47 24.13
C LEU A 473 -19.72 16.60 25.18
N ASP A 474 -20.84 17.18 25.60
CA ASP A 474 -20.87 18.22 26.63
C ASP A 474 -20.56 17.66 28.03
N GLU A 475 -21.01 16.45 28.35
CA GLU A 475 -20.57 15.72 29.55
C GLU A 475 -19.06 15.49 29.53
N MET A 476 -18.56 14.88 28.45
CA MET A 476 -17.14 14.59 28.27
C MET A 476 -16.29 15.84 28.40
N GLY A 477 -16.71 16.95 27.77
CA GLY A 477 -16.07 18.26 27.86
C GLY A 477 -16.00 18.80 29.28
N ARG A 478 -17.07 18.66 30.08
CA ARG A 478 -17.08 19.08 31.49
C ARG A 478 -16.15 18.22 32.34
N GLU A 479 -16.14 16.90 32.16
CA GLU A 479 -15.33 16.00 32.97
C GLU A 479 -13.84 16.15 32.69
N ILE A 480 -13.43 16.28 31.42
CA ILE A 480 -12.01 16.53 31.10
C ILE A 480 -11.54 17.88 31.66
N LYS A 481 -12.36 18.94 31.58
CA LYS A 481 -12.04 20.26 32.16
C LYS A 481 -11.85 20.18 33.68
N LYS A 482 -12.73 19.46 34.40
CA LYS A 482 -12.57 19.22 35.85
C LYS A 482 -11.27 18.50 36.18
N ALA A 483 -10.81 17.61 35.30
CA ALA A 483 -9.55 16.89 35.45
C ALA A 483 -8.30 17.70 35.07
N GLY A 484 -8.45 18.96 34.66
CA GLY A 484 -7.35 19.87 34.34
C GLY A 484 -6.99 19.97 32.85
N TYR A 485 -7.84 19.49 31.95
CA TYR A 485 -7.67 19.75 30.51
C TYR A 485 -7.91 21.23 30.18
N LEU A 486 -6.99 21.81 29.41
CA LEU A 486 -7.07 23.17 28.88
C LEU A 486 -7.22 23.13 27.35
N PRO A 487 -8.30 23.70 26.78
CA PRO A 487 -8.47 23.78 25.33
C PRO A 487 -7.35 24.57 24.67
N SER A 488 -6.78 24.04 23.59
CA SER A 488 -5.72 24.71 22.84
C SER A 488 -6.32 25.65 21.77
N THR A 489 -6.89 26.78 22.18
CA THR A 489 -7.62 27.71 21.29
C THR A 489 -6.78 28.25 20.13
N SER A 490 -5.45 28.22 20.25
CA SER A 490 -4.52 28.57 19.16
C SER A 490 -4.66 27.68 17.91
N GLU A 491 -5.25 26.50 18.05
CA GLU A 491 -5.53 25.58 16.93
C GLU A 491 -6.75 26.01 16.09
N VAL A 492 -7.59 26.89 16.63
CA VAL A 492 -8.71 27.46 15.89
C VAL A 492 -8.23 28.62 15.04
N LEU A 493 -8.04 28.34 13.75
CA LEU A 493 -7.56 29.32 12.77
C LEU A 493 -8.68 30.24 12.25
N LEU A 494 -9.66 30.59 13.10
CA LEU A 494 -10.78 31.48 12.79
C LEU A 494 -10.67 32.76 13.63
N ASP A 495 -11.11 33.87 13.04
CA ASP A 495 -11.18 35.16 13.72
C ASP A 495 -12.51 35.26 14.47
N ILE A 496 -12.57 34.56 15.61
CA ILE A 496 -13.74 34.47 16.50
C ILE A 496 -13.27 34.65 17.95
N ASN A 497 -14.21 34.88 18.86
CA ASN A 497 -13.90 35.08 20.27
C ASN A 497 -13.39 33.77 20.92
N GLU A 498 -12.73 33.85 22.09
CA GLU A 498 -12.12 32.66 22.73
C GLU A 498 -13.15 31.60 23.14
N GLU A 499 -14.35 31.98 23.57
CA GLU A 499 -15.43 31.04 23.92
C GLU A 499 -15.89 30.26 22.67
N ASP A 500 -16.08 30.95 21.54
CA ASP A 500 -16.43 30.33 20.26
C ASP A 500 -15.32 29.40 19.75
N LYS A 501 -14.05 29.70 20.05
CA LYS A 501 -12.92 28.80 19.74
C LYS A 501 -12.99 27.53 20.57
N GLU A 502 -13.25 27.63 21.87
CA GLU A 502 -13.42 26.45 22.73
C GLU A 502 -14.58 25.57 22.25
N ASP A 503 -15.71 26.18 21.90
CA ASP A 503 -16.88 25.47 21.39
C ASP A 503 -16.59 24.76 20.06
N ALA A 504 -15.85 25.43 19.15
CA ALA A 504 -15.42 24.83 17.89
C ALA A 504 -14.49 23.62 18.13
N LEU A 505 -13.55 23.72 19.08
CA LEU A 505 -12.67 22.62 19.46
C LEU A 505 -13.43 21.44 20.08
N ASN A 506 -14.47 21.72 20.87
CA ASN A 506 -15.28 20.67 21.47
C ASN A 506 -15.98 19.84 20.37
N ARG A 507 -16.39 20.48 19.28
CA ARG A 507 -17.16 19.84 18.19
C ARG A 507 -16.30 19.22 17.09
N HIS A 508 -15.02 18.96 17.35
CA HIS A 508 -14.18 18.22 16.42
C HIS A 508 -14.66 16.77 16.22
N SER A 509 -14.54 16.26 14.99
CA SER A 509 -15.00 14.93 14.57
C SER A 509 -14.46 13.78 15.43
N GLU A 510 -13.25 13.90 15.96
CA GLU A 510 -12.60 12.93 16.85
C GLU A 510 -13.38 12.78 18.15
N LYS A 511 -13.75 13.91 18.77
CA LYS A 511 -14.51 13.93 20.03
C LYS A 511 -15.95 13.44 19.81
N LEU A 512 -16.55 13.79 18.67
CA LEU A 512 -17.87 13.26 18.26
C LEU A 512 -17.86 11.73 18.13
N ALA A 513 -16.87 11.17 17.43
CA ALA A 513 -16.74 9.73 17.26
C ALA A 513 -16.49 9.00 18.60
N ILE A 514 -15.67 9.57 19.49
CA ILE A 514 -15.44 9.01 20.82
C ILE A 514 -16.71 9.08 21.68
N ALA A 515 -17.43 10.20 21.66
CA ALA A 515 -18.71 10.34 22.37
C ALA A 515 -19.73 9.30 21.90
N PHE A 516 -19.86 9.11 20.58
CA PHE A 516 -20.71 8.07 20.01
C PHE A 516 -20.30 6.65 20.46
N ALA A 517 -19.00 6.36 20.49
CA ALA A 517 -18.49 5.07 20.96
C ALA A 517 -18.78 4.81 22.44
N LEU A 518 -18.63 5.82 23.28
CA LEU A 518 -18.90 5.72 24.72
C LEU A 518 -20.39 5.47 25.00
N LEU A 519 -21.29 6.03 24.19
CA LEU A 519 -22.73 5.77 24.30
C LEU A 519 -23.12 4.34 23.93
N ARG A 520 -22.43 3.73 22.97
CA ARG A 520 -22.81 2.43 22.38
C ARG A 520 -22.03 1.24 22.88
N THR A 521 -20.93 1.43 23.59
CA THR A 521 -20.08 0.32 24.03
C THR A 521 -19.98 0.26 25.55
N PRO A 522 -19.96 -0.95 26.14
CA PRO A 522 -19.81 -1.10 27.59
C PRO A 522 -18.42 -0.65 28.06
N PRO A 523 -18.28 -0.19 29.32
CA PRO A 523 -16.99 0.20 29.91
C PRO A 523 -15.89 -0.84 29.67
N GLY A 524 -14.65 -0.37 29.46
CA GLY A 524 -13.49 -1.23 29.15
C GLY A 524 -13.36 -1.67 27.69
N THR A 525 -14.36 -1.45 26.83
CA THR A 525 -14.22 -1.77 25.39
C THR A 525 -13.25 -0.78 24.72
N SER A 526 -12.24 -1.28 23.99
CA SER A 526 -11.32 -0.41 23.24
C SER A 526 -12.05 0.33 22.12
N ILE A 527 -11.78 1.63 21.98
CA ILE A 527 -12.36 2.48 20.92
C ILE A 527 -11.31 2.64 19.82
N ARG A 528 -11.67 2.40 18.56
CA ARG A 528 -10.77 2.58 17.41
C ARG A 528 -11.37 3.56 16.42
N ILE A 529 -10.67 4.65 16.14
CA ILE A 529 -11.12 5.67 15.20
C ILE A 529 -10.04 5.98 14.16
N VAL A 530 -10.47 6.35 12.95
CA VAL A 530 -9.59 6.72 11.85
C VAL A 530 -9.88 8.15 11.42
N LYS A 531 -8.89 9.02 11.54
CA LYS A 531 -8.95 10.41 11.10
C LYS A 531 -8.34 10.56 9.70
N ASN A 532 -9.06 11.21 8.79
CA ASN A 532 -8.59 11.44 7.42
C ASN A 532 -7.45 12.48 7.30
N LEU A 533 -7.25 13.28 8.35
CA LEU A 533 -6.20 14.30 8.50
C LEU A 533 -5.30 13.96 9.69
N ARG A 534 -4.26 14.77 9.93
CA ARG A 534 -3.49 14.70 11.18
C ARG A 534 -4.39 15.21 12.32
N VAL A 535 -4.39 14.52 13.46
CA VAL A 535 -5.12 14.93 14.67
C VAL A 535 -4.58 16.29 15.13
N CYS A 536 -5.41 17.19 15.69
CA CYS A 536 -4.89 18.46 16.24
C CYS A 536 -4.40 18.28 17.68
N GLU A 537 -3.56 19.20 18.15
CA GLU A 537 -2.99 19.16 19.51
C GLU A 537 -4.06 19.06 20.59
N ASP A 538 -5.15 19.81 20.40
CA ASP A 538 -6.30 19.81 21.29
C ASP A 538 -6.99 18.43 21.38
N CYS A 539 -7.33 17.82 20.24
CA CYS A 539 -7.96 16.50 20.22
C CYS A 539 -7.05 15.42 20.78
N HIS A 540 -5.75 15.48 20.51
CA HIS A 540 -4.78 14.56 21.09
C HIS A 540 -4.75 14.67 22.62
N SER A 541 -4.66 15.90 23.14
CA SER A 541 -4.68 16.17 24.58
C SER A 541 -6.01 15.74 25.21
N ALA A 542 -7.15 16.11 24.63
CA ALA A 542 -8.46 15.69 25.11
C ALA A 542 -8.58 14.16 25.18
N THR A 543 -8.12 13.44 24.14
CA THR A 543 -8.18 11.97 24.09
C THR A 543 -7.37 11.32 25.22
N LYS A 544 -6.23 11.90 25.64
CA LYS A 544 -5.52 11.46 26.86
C LYS A 544 -6.44 11.53 28.07
N PHE A 545 -7.04 12.68 28.36
CA PHE A 545 -7.95 12.83 29.50
C PHE A 545 -9.15 11.88 29.41
N ILE A 546 -9.76 11.75 28.23
CA ILE A 546 -10.90 10.86 28.01
C ILE A 546 -10.51 9.40 28.32
N SER A 547 -9.36 8.93 27.82
CA SER A 547 -8.87 7.57 28.07
C SER A 547 -8.75 7.24 29.56
N LYS A 548 -8.33 8.22 30.37
CA LYS A 548 -8.17 8.09 31.82
C LYS A 548 -9.49 8.16 32.58
N ILE A 549 -10.35 9.12 32.23
CA ILE A 549 -11.60 9.39 32.97
C ILE A 549 -12.64 8.31 32.72
N TYR A 550 -12.75 7.85 31.47
CA TYR A 550 -13.75 6.88 31.06
C TYR A 550 -13.22 5.43 31.05
N ASP A 551 -11.98 5.22 31.51
CA ASP A 551 -11.31 3.92 31.57
C ASP A 551 -11.37 3.18 30.22
N ARG A 552 -10.82 3.82 29.18
CA ARG A 552 -10.82 3.32 27.80
C ARG A 552 -9.42 3.32 27.22
N GLU A 553 -9.09 2.22 26.56
CA GLU A 553 -8.04 2.23 25.54
C GLU A 553 -8.62 2.81 24.25
N ILE A 554 -8.04 3.90 23.76
CA ILE A 554 -8.47 4.58 22.54
C ILE A 554 -7.33 4.53 21.53
N VAL A 555 -7.55 3.92 20.38
CA VAL A 555 -6.59 3.87 19.28
C VAL A 555 -7.05 4.83 18.19
N VAL A 556 -6.25 5.84 17.91
CA VAL A 556 -6.51 6.82 16.86
C VAL A 556 -5.50 6.63 15.75
N ARG A 557 -5.97 6.22 14.56
CA ARG A 557 -5.17 6.25 13.34
C ARG A 557 -5.35 7.62 12.69
N ASP A 558 -4.28 8.38 12.54
CA ASP A 558 -4.28 9.58 11.71
C ASP A 558 -3.58 9.33 10.37
N ARG A 559 -3.43 10.37 9.55
CA ARG A 559 -2.80 10.26 8.23
C ARG A 559 -1.34 9.76 8.26
N ASN A 560 -0.66 9.90 9.37
CA ASN A 560 0.77 9.65 9.51
C ASN A 560 1.06 8.43 10.39
N ARG A 561 0.24 8.16 11.42
CA ARG A 561 0.55 7.15 12.45
C ARG A 561 -0.65 6.78 13.32
N PHE A 562 -0.42 5.85 14.23
CA PHE A 562 -1.31 5.48 15.32
C PHE A 562 -0.91 6.19 16.61
N HIS A 563 -1.92 6.52 17.40
CA HIS A 563 -1.80 7.02 18.75
C HIS A 563 -2.61 6.08 19.66
N HIS A 564 -1.94 5.45 20.61
CA HIS A 564 -2.57 4.56 21.58
C HIS A 564 -2.70 5.30 22.89
N PHE A 565 -3.93 5.66 23.24
CA PHE A 565 -4.25 6.38 24.46
C PHE A 565 -4.72 5.40 25.53
N LYS A 566 -4.03 5.40 26.66
CA LYS A 566 -4.35 4.57 27.82
C LYS A 566 -3.87 5.26 29.09
N ASP A 567 -4.71 5.27 30.13
CA ASP A 567 -4.39 5.83 31.45
C ASP A 567 -3.90 7.30 31.40
N GLY A 568 -4.33 8.08 30.41
CA GLY A 568 -3.90 9.48 30.26
C GLY A 568 -2.57 9.67 29.54
N MET A 569 -1.98 8.61 29.00
CA MET A 569 -0.75 8.65 28.22
C MET A 569 -1.03 8.28 26.77
N CYS A 570 -0.16 8.73 25.86
CA CYS A 570 -0.18 8.32 24.46
C CYS A 570 1.12 7.59 24.12
N SER A 571 1.07 6.55 23.28
CA SER A 571 2.25 5.80 22.82
C SER A 571 3.33 6.64 22.14
N CYS A 572 3.02 7.88 21.73
CA CYS A 572 3.98 8.77 21.13
C CYS A 572 4.84 9.58 22.11
N GLY A 573 4.53 9.55 23.41
CA GLY A 573 5.24 10.36 24.41
C GLY A 573 5.18 11.87 24.15
N ASP A 574 4.09 12.35 23.55
CA ASP A 574 3.88 13.74 23.12
C ASP A 574 4.89 14.25 22.06
N PHE A 575 5.63 13.35 21.42
CA PHE A 575 6.50 13.66 20.29
C PHE A 575 5.78 13.31 18.97
N TRP A 576 5.25 14.31 18.24
CA TRP A 576 4.68 14.09 16.91
C TRP A 576 4.84 15.23 15.92
#